data_AF-A0A7X0G237-F1
#
_entry.id   AF-A0A7X0G237-F1
#
_cell.length_a   1.000
_cell.length_b   1.000
_cell.length_c   1.000
_cell.angle_alpha   90.00
_cell.angle_beta   90.00
_cell.angle_gamma   90.00
#
_symmetry.space_group_name_H-M   'P 1'
#
loop_
_entity.id
_entity.type
_entity.pdbx_description
1 polymer ?
#
loop_
_entity_poly.entity_id
_entity_poly.type
_entity_poly.pdbx_seq_one_letter_code
_entity_poly.pdbx_strand_id
1 'polypeptide(L)'
;MSPGDLPDADLQRTADILFTAKVKAAELRFEVVPDVSVTFTEGSSDDSTSGSARTNLPDQVKTQTTYQDIQIDYAIAAKLAPPPE
;
A
#
# COMPACT_ATOMS: atom_id res chain seq x y z
N MET A 1 2.12 12.76 -2.40
CA MET A 1 0.94 11.95 -2.00
C MET A 1 1.08 11.63 -0.52
N SER A 2 -0.02 11.56 0.24
CA SER A 2 0.06 11.11 1.63
C SER A 2 0.42 9.62 1.64
N PRO A 3 1.38 9.17 2.46
CA PRO A 3 1.70 7.76 2.60
C PRO A 3 0.47 7.05 3.18
N GLY A 4 -0.30 6.38 2.33
CA GLY A 4 -1.58 5.80 2.74
C GLY A 4 -2.47 5.47 1.58
N ASP A 5 -2.67 6.40 0.64
CA ASP A 5 -3.61 6.23 -0.48
C ASP A 5 -3.05 5.31 -1.57
N LEU A 6 -3.95 4.67 -2.33
CA LEU A 6 -3.54 3.92 -3.52
C LEU A 6 -2.75 4.83 -4.48
N PRO A 7 -1.71 4.29 -5.16
CA PRO A 7 -1.15 4.93 -6.34
C PRO A 7 -2.28 5.30 -7.30
N ASP A 8 -2.22 6.48 -7.93
CA ASP A 8 -3.28 6.89 -8.84
C ASP A 8 -3.40 5.94 -10.06
N ALA A 9 -4.54 6.02 -10.75
CA ALA A 9 -4.85 5.10 -11.84
C ALA A 9 -3.86 5.18 -13.02
N ASP A 10 -3.26 6.35 -13.25
CA ASP A 10 -2.31 6.53 -14.35
C ASP A 10 -0.96 5.94 -14.00
N LEU A 11 -0.51 6.11 -12.76
CA LEU A 11 0.69 5.46 -12.24
C LEU A 11 0.55 3.94 -12.20
N GLN A 12 -0.60 3.41 -11.76
CA GLN A 12 -0.84 1.96 -11.81
C GLN A 12 -0.79 1.41 -13.25
N ARG A 13 -1.31 2.16 -14.24
CA ARG A 13 -1.31 1.73 -15.64
C ARG A 13 0.07 1.78 -16.29
N THR A 14 0.90 2.72 -15.86
CA THR A 14 2.20 3.02 -16.50
C THR A 14 3.40 2.51 -15.72
N ALA A 15 3.19 1.87 -14.57
CA ALA A 15 4.27 1.25 -13.80
C ALA A 15 4.92 0.11 -14.59
N ASP A 16 6.25 0.02 -14.51
CA ASP A 16 7.01 -1.09 -15.08
C ASP A 16 6.78 -2.37 -14.28
N ILE A 17 6.57 -2.23 -12.97
CA ILE A 17 6.24 -3.31 -12.05
C ILE A 17 5.05 -2.87 -11.19
N LEU A 18 3.96 -3.64 -11.26
CA LEU A 18 2.77 -3.45 -10.43
C LEU A 18 2.49 -4.74 -9.63
N PHE A 19 2.50 -4.63 -8.31
CA PHE A 19 1.99 -5.67 -7.42
C PHE A 19 0.74 -5.18 -6.73
N THR A 20 -0.30 -6.03 -6.69
CA THR A 20 -1.55 -5.72 -5.99
C THR A 20 -1.95 -6.84 -5.06
N ALA A 21 -2.65 -6.48 -3.99
CA ALA A 21 -3.24 -7.43 -3.06
C ALA A 21 -4.63 -6.94 -2.64
N LYS A 22 -5.59 -7.87 -2.54
CA LYS A 22 -6.91 -7.63 -1.95
C LYS A 22 -7.08 -8.54 -0.75
N VAL A 23 -7.36 -7.94 0.40
CA VAL A 23 -7.65 -8.65 1.64
C VAL A 23 -9.08 -8.35 2.06
N LYS A 24 -9.82 -9.39 2.44
CA LYS A 24 -11.14 -9.29 3.04
C LYS A 24 -11.16 -10.07 4.35
N ALA A 25 -11.76 -9.48 5.38
CA ALA A 25 -11.94 -10.14 6.67
C ALA A 25 -13.29 -9.75 7.28
N ALA A 26 -14.01 -10.73 7.82
CA ALA A 26 -15.24 -10.46 8.56
C ALA A 26 -14.92 -9.75 9.89
N GLU A 27 -13.87 -10.19 10.58
CA GLU A 27 -13.37 -9.58 11.81
C GLU A 27 -11.84 -9.60 11.84
N LEU A 28 -11.23 -8.56 12.41
CA LEU A 28 -9.79 -8.48 12.66
C LEU A 28 -9.52 -7.77 13.99
N ARG A 29 -8.64 -8.36 14.80
CA ARG A 29 -8.15 -7.75 16.04
C ARG A 29 -6.64 -7.79 16.04
N PHE A 30 -6.03 -6.66 16.39
CA PHE A 30 -4.59 -6.54 16.53
C PHE A 30 -4.20 -6.68 18.00
N GLU A 31 -3.40 -7.70 18.31
CA GLU A 31 -2.77 -7.83 19.62
C GLU A 31 -1.61 -6.82 19.77
N VAL A 32 -0.91 -6.54 18.67
CA VAL A 32 0.16 -5.56 18.54
C VAL A 32 -0.10 -4.72 17.29
N VAL A 33 0.12 -3.40 17.36
CA VAL A 33 0.03 -2.52 16.18
C VAL A 33 1.20 -2.87 15.25
N PRO A 34 0.94 -3.20 13.98
CA PRO A 34 1.99 -3.57 13.05
C PRO A 34 2.85 -2.35 12.69
N ASP A 35 4.16 -2.52 12.70
CA ASP A 35 5.12 -1.58 12.11
C ASP A 35 5.40 -2.03 10.68
N VAL A 36 4.93 -1.24 9.71
CA VAL A 36 5.01 -1.57 8.28
C VAL A 36 5.74 -0.47 7.53
N SER A 37 6.70 -0.87 6.71
CA SER A 37 7.42 0.02 5.82
C SER A 37 7.65 -0.65 4.47
N VAL A 38 7.76 0.19 3.44
CA VAL A 38 8.14 -0.20 2.09
C VAL A 38 9.35 0.64 1.72
N THR A 39 10.34 -0.03 1.14
CA THR A 39 11.57 0.62 0.67
C THR A 39 11.73 0.35 -0.81
N PHE A 40 11.93 1.40 -1.59
CA PHE A 40 12.35 1.31 -2.97
C PHE A 40 13.88 1.47 -3.03
N THR A 41 14.54 0.58 -3.74
CA THR A 41 16.02 0.51 -3.81
C THR A 41 16.55 1.24 -5.03
N GLU A 42 17.89 1.30 -5.15
CA GLU A 42 18.57 1.88 -6.31
C GLU A 42 18.03 1.32 -7.64
N GLY A 43 17.86 2.23 -8.62
CA GLY A 43 17.25 1.92 -9.92
C GLY A 43 15.74 2.17 -9.98
N SER A 44 15.08 2.45 -8.86
CA SER A 44 13.71 2.94 -8.84
C SER A 44 13.65 4.45 -9.12
N SER A 45 12.65 4.88 -9.86
CA SER A 45 12.30 6.28 -10.06
C SER A 45 11.60 6.84 -8.82
N ASP A 46 11.72 8.16 -8.58
CA ASP A 46 10.98 8.91 -7.57
C ASP A 46 9.44 8.80 -7.71
N ASP A 47 8.96 8.41 -8.89
CA ASP A 47 7.54 8.11 -9.14
C ASP A 47 7.08 6.80 -8.48
N SER A 48 8.00 5.95 -7.99
CA SER A 48 7.65 4.68 -7.37
C SER A 48 6.96 4.90 -6.03
N THR A 49 5.82 4.24 -5.82
CA THR A 49 5.03 4.43 -4.60
C THR A 49 4.20 3.21 -4.24
N SER A 50 3.73 3.17 -3.00
CA SER A 50 2.85 2.13 -2.50
C SER A 50 1.80 2.69 -1.56
N GLY A 51 0.63 2.07 -1.52
CA GLY A 51 -0.41 2.43 -0.57
C GLY A 51 -1.64 1.56 -0.66
N SER A 52 -2.65 1.90 0.14
CA SER A 52 -3.86 1.11 0.33
C SER A 52 -5.14 1.95 0.35
N ALA A 53 -6.21 1.45 -0.26
CA ALA A 53 -7.57 1.89 0.06
C ALA A 53 -8.15 0.93 1.11
N ARG A 54 -8.65 1.49 2.21
CA ARG A 54 -9.16 0.72 3.34
C ARG A 54 -10.64 1.04 3.58
N THR A 55 -11.44 -0.01 3.75
CA THR A 55 -12.83 0.08 4.18
C THR A 55 -12.93 -0.47 5.60
N ASN A 56 -13.59 0.28 6.50
CA ASN A 56 -13.80 -0.05 7.92
C ASN A 56 -12.52 -0.34 8.72
N LEU A 57 -11.37 0.12 8.23
CA LEU A 57 -10.09 0.02 8.91
C LEU A 57 -9.32 1.35 8.78
N PRO A 58 -8.96 2.00 9.89
CA PRO A 58 -8.22 3.26 9.85
C PRO A 58 -6.76 3.05 9.41
N ASP A 59 -6.09 4.14 9.05
CA ASP A 59 -4.66 4.11 8.74
C ASP A 59 -3.82 3.68 9.95
N GLN A 60 -4.16 4.22 11.12
CA GLN A 60 -3.58 3.83 12.42
C GLN A 60 -4.57 2.97 13.19
N VAL A 61 -4.29 1.66 13.24
CA VAL A 61 -5.06 0.70 14.03
C VAL A 61 -4.69 0.76 15.51
N LYS A 62 -5.60 0.32 16.36
CA LYS A 62 -5.40 0.25 17.82
C LYS A 62 -5.36 -1.20 18.27
N THR A 63 -4.57 -1.46 19.31
CA THR A 63 -4.58 -2.78 19.96
C THR A 63 -5.94 -3.06 20.58
N GLN A 64 -6.26 -4.36 20.71
CA GLN A 64 -7.45 -4.85 21.43
C GLN A 64 -8.80 -4.33 20.90
N THR A 65 -8.81 -3.74 19.69
CA THR A 65 -10.01 -3.27 19.00
C THR A 65 -10.36 -4.26 17.92
N THR A 66 -11.61 -4.75 17.91
CA THR A 66 -12.13 -5.58 16.83
C THR A 66 -12.74 -4.70 15.77
N TYR A 67 -12.18 -4.77 14.57
CA TYR A 67 -12.72 -4.18 13.35
C TYR A 67 -13.56 -5.22 12.61
N GLN A 68 -14.59 -4.80 11.90
CA GLN A 68 -15.52 -5.68 11.21
C GLN A 68 -15.74 -5.26 9.76
N ASP A 69 -16.07 -6.22 8.90
CA ASP A 69 -16.35 -6.03 7.47
C ASP A 69 -15.25 -5.21 6.78
N ILE A 70 -14.04 -5.75 6.82
CA ILE A 70 -12.82 -5.07 6.39
C ILE A 70 -12.51 -5.44 4.95
N GLN A 71 -12.18 -4.44 4.15
CA GLN A 71 -11.52 -4.61 2.87
C GLN A 71 -10.28 -3.73 2.80
N ILE A 72 -9.17 -4.31 2.36
CA ILE A 72 -7.93 -3.59 2.07
C ILE A 72 -7.55 -3.91 0.63
N ASP A 73 -7.51 -2.89 -0.21
CA ASP A 73 -6.93 -2.94 -1.54
C ASP A 73 -5.56 -2.29 -1.47
N TYR A 74 -4.51 -3.00 -1.83
CA TYR A 74 -3.13 -2.54 -1.72
C TYR A 74 -2.42 -2.62 -3.06
N ALA A 75 -1.55 -1.64 -3.34
CA ALA A 75 -0.72 -1.64 -4.52
C ALA A 75 0.69 -1.12 -4.23
N ILE A 76 1.67 -1.73 -4.90
CA ILE A 76 3.04 -1.24 -5.05
C ILE A 76 3.25 -1.03 -6.54
N ALA A 77 3.50 0.21 -6.94
CA ALA A 77 3.79 0.60 -8.32
C ALA A 77 5.23 1.13 -8.38
N ALA A 78 6.08 0.48 -9.16
CA ALA A 78 7.46 0.89 -9.35
C ALA A 78 7.72 1.26 -10.81
N LYS A 79 8.46 2.35 -11.00
CA LYS A 79 9.03 2.74 -12.29
C LYS A 79 10.53 2.59 -12.24
N LEU A 80 11.12 2.18 -13.35
CA LEU A 80 12.56 2.14 -13.53
C LEU A 80 13.07 3.54 -13.83
N ALA A 81 14.18 3.92 -13.19
CA ALA A 81 14.92 5.09 -13.61
C ALA A 81 15.50 4.84 -15.01
N PRO A 82 15.58 5.86 -15.88
CA PRO A 82 16.29 5.74 -17.13
C PRO A 82 17.75 5.34 -16.86
N PRO A 83 18.37 4.56 -17.76
CA PRO A 83 19.77 4.20 -17.61
C PRO A 83 20.63 5.47 -17.57
N PRO A 84 21.74 5.47 -16.80
CA PRO A 84 22.70 6.57 -16.85
C PRO A 84 23.26 6.73 -18.28
N GLU A 85 23.50 7.97 -18.69
CA GLU A 85 24.14 8.30 -19.98
C GLU A 85 25.60 7.82 -20.07
#